data_AF-I2H018-F1
#
_entry.id   AF-I2H018-F1
#
_cell.length_a   1.000
_cell.length_b   1.000
_cell.length_c   1.000
_cell.angle_alpha   90.00
_cell.angle_beta   90.00
_cell.angle_gamma   90.00
#
_symmetry.space_group_name_H-M   'P 1'
#
loop_
_entity.id
_entity.type
_entity.pdbx_description
1 polymer ?
#
loop_
_entity_poly.entity_id
_entity_poly.type
_entity_poly.pdbx_seq_one_letter_code
_entity_poly.pdbx_strand_id
1 'polypeptide(L)'
;MILTEDILQAYEKSTLTFSKYLSSYVTVLNKYISVLGKASTLKNERSTLIKYVKKLRFFNDCIVRFDIREESANRNIQHLITIIGSFFIKYLEIIDLLNYFFTQSLQNEILTKTLNSKLLLPPSAIKSIEDSHNHFVKFAQWIIESINFDSSLLQLEVIQFNLRIAIEDKVDLADTDNIFLQEVIAVESEDEYVKLILQWTDILGEKVSTLNAQFHGASNQWQECVEPKKK
;
A
#
# COMPACT_ATOMS: atom_id res chain seq x y z
N MET A 1 12.23 14.54 20.84
CA MET A 1 11.80 13.14 20.89
C MET A 1 13.01 12.21 20.95
N ILE A 2 13.09 11.38 21.98
CA ILE A 2 14.11 10.35 22.21
C ILE A 2 13.58 9.02 21.69
N LEU A 3 14.45 8.18 21.15
CA LEU A 3 14.09 6.84 20.75
C LEU A 3 13.96 5.94 21.99
N THR A 4 12.75 5.41 22.22
CA THR A 4 12.42 4.53 23.35
C THR A 4 12.09 3.11 22.87
N GLU A 5 12.14 2.13 23.77
CA GLU A 5 11.75 0.75 23.44
C GLU A 5 10.28 0.66 23.00
N ASP A 6 9.40 1.48 23.58
CA ASP A 6 7.98 1.51 23.20
C ASP A 6 7.78 1.98 21.75
N ILE A 7 8.59 2.94 21.30
CA ILE A 7 8.60 3.37 19.89
C ILE A 7 9.05 2.22 18.99
N LEU A 8 10.11 1.50 19.37
CA LEU A 8 10.60 0.35 18.60
C LEU A 8 9.51 -0.73 18.48
N GLN A 9 8.84 -1.08 19.57
CA GLN A 9 7.73 -2.03 19.56
C GLN A 9 6.54 -1.55 18.72
N ALA A 10 6.25 -0.25 18.74
CA ALA A 10 5.20 0.33 17.90
C ALA A 10 5.56 0.19 16.40
N TYR A 11 6.82 0.43 16.03
CA TYR A 11 7.30 0.22 14.66
C TYR A 11 7.33 -1.24 14.23
N GLU A 12 7.63 -2.18 15.13
CA GLU A 12 7.54 -3.61 14.82
C GLU A 12 6.12 -4.01 14.43
N LYS A 13 5.12 -3.51 15.17
CA LYS A 13 3.70 -3.74 14.87
C LYS A 13 3.27 -3.12 13.55
N SER A 14 3.67 -1.88 13.28
CA SER A 14 3.33 -1.22 12.00
C SER A 14 4.01 -1.91 10.82
N THR A 15 5.29 -2.28 10.96
CA THR A 15 6.06 -3.03 9.96
C THR A 15 5.44 -4.39 9.65
N LEU A 16 4.93 -5.10 10.67
CA LEU A 16 4.18 -6.34 10.46
C LEU A 16 2.88 -6.10 9.67
N THR A 17 2.19 -4.98 9.91
CA THR A 17 0.97 -4.61 9.18
C THR A 17 1.28 -4.31 7.71
N PHE A 18 2.40 -3.66 7.44
CA PHE A 18 2.93 -3.46 6.08
C PHE A 18 3.26 -4.78 5.38
N SER A 19 3.85 -5.75 6.10
CA SER A 19 4.08 -7.11 5.57
C SER A 19 2.76 -7.82 5.22
N LYS A 20 1.73 -7.70 6.07
CA LYS A 20 0.39 -8.25 5.78
C LYS A 20 -0.22 -7.61 4.53
N TYR A 21 -0.04 -6.30 4.34
CA TYR A 21 -0.50 -5.60 3.14
C TYR A 21 0.15 -6.17 1.87
N LEU A 22 1.48 -6.29 1.83
CA LEU A 22 2.21 -6.90 0.71
C LEU A 22 1.76 -8.35 0.46
N SER A 23 1.62 -9.14 1.53
CA SER A 23 1.20 -10.54 1.46
C SER A 23 -0.21 -10.70 0.87
N SER A 24 -1.10 -9.73 1.12
CA SER A 24 -2.45 -9.69 0.56
C SER A 24 -2.40 -9.56 -0.97
N TYR A 25 -1.59 -8.63 -1.49
CA TYR A 25 -1.35 -8.49 -2.95
C TYR A 25 -0.71 -9.74 -3.54
N VAL A 26 0.37 -10.25 -2.92
CA VAL A 26 1.05 -11.45 -3.41
C VAL A 26 0.06 -12.62 -3.53
N THR A 27 -0.81 -12.80 -2.55
CA THR A 27 -1.79 -13.89 -2.54
C THR A 27 -2.81 -13.75 -3.67
N VAL A 28 -3.47 -12.60 -3.79
CA VAL A 28 -4.51 -12.41 -4.82
C VAL A 28 -3.91 -12.46 -6.23
N LEU A 29 -2.74 -11.87 -6.44
CA LEU A 29 -2.10 -11.84 -7.74
C LEU A 29 -1.61 -13.22 -8.16
N ASN A 30 -1.16 -14.08 -7.24
CA ASN A 30 -0.80 -15.46 -7.60
C ASN A 30 -2.02 -16.23 -8.13
N LYS A 31 -3.18 -16.07 -7.48
CA LYS A 31 -4.42 -16.68 -7.94
C LYS A 31 -4.81 -16.11 -9.31
N TYR A 32 -4.71 -14.80 -9.49
CA TYR A 32 -5.04 -14.15 -10.75
C TYR A 32 -4.10 -14.56 -11.90
N ILE A 33 -2.79 -14.63 -11.65
CA ILE A 33 -1.79 -15.12 -12.62
C ILE A 33 -2.08 -16.56 -13.05
N SER A 34 -2.59 -17.40 -12.15
CA SER A 34 -3.02 -18.76 -12.49
C SER A 34 -4.23 -18.76 -13.42
N VAL A 35 -5.23 -17.93 -13.11
CA VAL A 35 -6.42 -17.72 -13.95
C VAL A 35 -6.04 -17.22 -15.35
N LEU A 36 -5.21 -16.18 -15.43
CA LEU A 36 -4.74 -15.63 -16.71
C LEU A 36 -3.89 -16.63 -17.52
N GLY A 37 -3.31 -17.65 -16.87
CA GLY A 37 -2.58 -18.71 -17.55
C GLY A 37 -3.44 -19.52 -18.54
N LYS A 38 -4.77 -19.46 -18.41
CA LYS A 38 -5.71 -20.11 -19.31
C LYS A 38 -6.18 -19.21 -20.47
N ALA A 39 -5.86 -17.91 -20.42
CA ALA A 39 -6.17 -16.94 -21.48
C ALA A 39 -4.89 -16.64 -22.29
N SER A 40 -4.70 -17.35 -23.41
CA SER A 40 -3.50 -17.24 -24.26
C SER A 40 -3.26 -15.82 -24.81
N THR A 41 -4.33 -15.05 -25.00
CA THR A 41 -4.29 -13.66 -25.46
C THR A 41 -3.68 -12.70 -24.43
N LEU A 42 -3.60 -13.09 -23.15
CA LEU A 42 -3.12 -12.26 -22.03
C LEU A 42 -1.73 -12.69 -21.50
N LYS A 43 -0.94 -13.41 -22.32
CA LYS A 43 0.35 -13.99 -21.92
C LYS A 43 1.39 -12.95 -21.48
N ASN A 44 1.36 -11.76 -22.10
CA ASN A 44 2.35 -10.71 -21.84
C ASN A 44 1.99 -9.96 -20.55
N GLU A 45 0.72 -9.62 -20.40
CA GLU A 45 0.14 -9.00 -19.21
C GLU A 45 0.34 -9.88 -17.98
N ARG A 46 0.14 -11.19 -18.13
CA ARG A 46 0.46 -12.18 -17.10
C ARG A 46 1.94 -12.14 -16.71
N SER A 47 2.85 -12.02 -17.68
CA SER A 47 4.30 -11.94 -17.42
C SER A 47 4.68 -10.65 -16.67
N THR A 48 4.02 -9.54 -16.99
CA THR A 48 4.13 -8.27 -16.26
C THR A 48 3.69 -8.41 -14.81
N LEU A 49 2.51 -9.02 -14.55
CA LEU A 49 2.06 -9.29 -13.17
C LEU A 49 3.02 -10.19 -12.39
N ILE A 50 3.61 -11.20 -13.04
CA ILE A 50 4.63 -12.05 -12.41
C ILE A 50 5.84 -11.20 -11.97
N LYS A 51 6.25 -10.20 -12.76
CA LYS A 51 7.35 -9.30 -12.40
C LYS A 51 7.02 -8.46 -11.16
N TYR A 52 5.81 -7.90 -11.10
CA TYR A 52 5.33 -7.18 -9.91
C TYR A 52 5.29 -8.10 -8.68
N VAL A 53 4.68 -9.27 -8.77
CA VAL A 53 4.60 -10.23 -7.65
C VAL A 53 5.99 -10.62 -7.13
N LYS A 54 6.97 -10.85 -8.02
CA LYS A 54 8.35 -11.13 -7.60
C LYS A 54 8.96 -9.97 -6.81
N LYS A 55 8.69 -8.72 -7.21
CA LYS A 55 9.15 -7.53 -6.50
C LYS A 55 8.47 -7.37 -5.15
N LEU A 56 7.15 -7.59 -5.06
CA LEU A 56 6.42 -7.54 -3.80
C LEU A 56 6.88 -8.61 -2.81
N ARG A 57 7.15 -9.84 -3.29
CA ARG A 57 7.74 -10.90 -2.46
C ARG A 57 9.11 -10.50 -1.92
N PHE A 58 9.97 -9.94 -2.77
CA PHE A 58 11.27 -9.44 -2.33
C PHE A 58 11.14 -8.37 -1.23
N PHE A 59 10.23 -7.40 -1.39
CA PHE A 59 9.97 -6.42 -0.35
C PHE A 59 9.45 -7.04 0.94
N ASN A 60 8.54 -8.01 0.85
CA ASN A 60 8.02 -8.70 2.01
C ASN A 60 9.12 -9.48 2.75
N ASP A 61 10.00 -10.16 2.02
CA ASP A 61 11.14 -10.88 2.59
C ASP A 61 12.13 -9.91 3.27
N CYS A 62 12.35 -8.72 2.70
CA CYS A 62 13.15 -7.67 3.35
C CYS A 62 12.50 -7.19 4.65
N ILE A 63 11.20 -6.93 4.66
CA ILE A 63 10.47 -6.49 5.87
C ILE A 63 10.57 -7.56 6.97
N VAL A 64 10.32 -8.82 6.64
CA VAL A 64 10.30 -9.92 7.61
C VAL A 64 11.69 -10.15 8.24
N ARG A 65 12.76 -9.87 7.50
CA ARG A 65 14.15 -10.00 7.98
C ARG A 65 14.70 -8.74 8.64
N PHE A 66 13.98 -7.63 8.58
CA PHE A 66 14.44 -6.36 9.11
C PHE A 66 14.34 -6.36 10.64
N ASP A 67 15.50 -6.33 11.30
CA ASP A 67 15.57 -6.19 12.75
C ASP A 67 15.67 -4.70 13.12
N ILE A 68 14.54 -4.15 13.57
CA ILE A 68 14.43 -2.76 14.01
C ILE A 68 15.40 -2.44 15.15
N ARG A 69 15.68 -3.39 16.05
CA ARG A 69 16.56 -3.17 17.21
C ARG A 69 18.03 -3.10 16.79
N GLU A 70 18.44 -3.96 15.85
CA GLU A 70 19.79 -3.94 15.30
C GLU A 70 20.08 -2.61 14.58
N GLU A 71 19.14 -2.16 13.75
CA GLU A 71 19.31 -0.97 12.91
C GLU A 71 19.18 0.35 13.68
N SER A 72 18.56 0.30 14.86
CA SER A 72 18.36 1.46 15.73
C SER A 72 19.43 1.62 16.82
N ALA A 73 20.35 0.65 16.96
CA ALA A 73 21.39 0.68 17.98
C ALA A 73 22.25 1.96 17.91
N ASN A 74 22.20 2.78 18.98
CA ASN A 74 22.89 4.07 19.13
C ASN A 74 22.46 5.17 18.14
N ARG A 75 21.26 5.10 17.56
CA ARG A 75 20.76 6.09 16.59
C ARG A 75 19.56 6.87 17.14
N ASN A 76 19.31 8.03 16.54
CA ASN A 76 18.15 8.86 16.88
C ASN A 76 16.90 8.43 16.08
N ILE A 77 15.74 8.95 16.48
CA ILE A 77 14.46 8.65 15.83
C ILE A 77 14.39 9.06 14.35
N GLN A 78 15.02 10.19 13.99
CA GLN A 78 15.09 10.64 12.60
C GLN A 78 15.79 9.62 11.70
N HIS A 79 16.84 8.98 12.21
CA HIS A 79 17.54 7.94 11.49
C HIS A 79 16.66 6.72 11.26
N LEU A 80 15.94 6.27 12.29
CA LEU A 80 14.98 5.16 12.18
C LEU A 80 13.89 5.46 11.15
N ILE A 81 13.30 6.66 11.21
CA ILE A 81 12.30 7.15 10.26
C ILE A 81 12.87 7.24 8.86
N THR A 82 14.14 7.64 8.72
CA THR A 82 14.79 7.64 7.40
C THR A 82 14.85 6.24 6.81
N ILE A 83 15.27 5.23 7.58
CA ILE A 83 15.34 3.85 7.09
C ILE A 83 13.94 3.31 6.77
N ILE A 84 13.04 3.34 7.76
CA ILE A 84 11.69 2.77 7.65
C ILE A 84 10.87 3.54 6.63
N GLY A 85 10.84 4.87 6.73
CA GLY A 85 10.15 5.76 5.81
C GLY A 85 10.63 5.61 4.38
N SER A 86 11.95 5.59 4.14
CA SER A 86 12.49 5.35 2.78
C SER A 86 12.04 4.00 2.23
N PHE A 87 12.06 2.95 3.06
CA PHE A 87 11.59 1.65 2.63
C PHE A 87 10.09 1.67 2.33
N PHE A 88 9.32 2.35 3.17
CA PHE A 88 7.87 2.48 3.03
C PHE A 88 7.48 3.19 1.75
N ILE A 89 8.06 4.36 1.51
CA ILE A 89 7.88 5.13 0.28
C ILE A 89 8.22 4.28 -0.93
N LYS A 90 9.41 3.68 -0.96
CA LYS A 90 9.87 2.87 -2.09
C LYS A 90 8.89 1.76 -2.48
N TYR A 91 8.30 1.05 -1.53
CA TYR A 91 7.34 0.00 -1.90
C TYR A 91 5.96 0.59 -2.22
N LEU A 92 5.54 1.68 -1.58
CA LEU A 92 4.27 2.34 -1.87
C LEU A 92 4.21 2.88 -3.29
N GLU A 93 5.30 3.48 -3.78
CA GLU A 93 5.40 3.92 -5.18
C GLU A 93 5.29 2.74 -6.16
N ILE A 94 5.86 1.58 -5.82
CA ILE A 94 5.71 0.36 -6.64
C ILE A 94 4.28 -0.17 -6.60
N ILE A 95 3.59 -0.05 -5.46
CA ILE A 95 2.18 -0.42 -5.32
C ILE A 95 1.30 0.54 -6.12
N ASP A 96 1.59 1.84 -6.15
CA ASP A 96 0.82 2.80 -6.95
C ASP A 96 0.90 2.46 -8.45
N LEU A 97 2.11 2.24 -8.98
CA LEU A 97 2.31 1.80 -10.36
C LEU A 97 1.58 0.48 -10.66
N LEU A 98 1.61 -0.46 -9.71
CA LEU A 98 0.87 -1.71 -9.84
C LEU A 98 -0.64 -1.48 -9.82
N ASN A 99 -1.14 -0.62 -8.93
CA ASN A 99 -2.56 -0.33 -8.79
C ASN A 99 -3.08 0.25 -10.10
N TYR A 100 -2.43 1.26 -10.67
CA TYR A 100 -2.81 1.82 -11.95
C TYR A 100 -2.84 0.75 -13.07
N PHE A 101 -1.80 -0.09 -13.15
CA PHE A 101 -1.78 -1.18 -14.12
C PHE A 101 -2.92 -2.18 -13.88
N PHE A 102 -3.14 -2.60 -12.64
CA PHE A 102 -4.03 -3.70 -12.28
C PHE A 102 -5.51 -3.31 -12.30
N THR A 103 -5.86 -2.09 -11.85
CA THR A 103 -7.25 -1.62 -11.72
C THR A 103 -7.74 -0.84 -12.93
N GLN A 104 -6.85 -0.33 -13.79
CA GLN A 104 -7.24 0.45 -14.97
C GLN A 104 -6.75 -0.21 -16.27
N SER A 105 -5.44 -0.16 -16.51
CA SER A 105 -4.87 -0.52 -17.82
C SER A 105 -5.16 -1.98 -18.19
N LEU A 106 -4.94 -2.91 -17.27
CA LEU A 106 -5.19 -4.32 -17.48
C LEU A 106 -6.68 -4.64 -17.61
N GLN A 107 -7.54 -3.94 -16.88
CA GLN A 107 -9.00 -4.16 -16.96
C GLN A 107 -9.52 -3.84 -18.37
N ASN A 108 -9.08 -2.71 -18.94
CA ASN A 108 -9.41 -2.32 -20.31
C ASN A 108 -8.86 -3.30 -21.34
N GLU A 109 -7.63 -3.77 -21.14
CA GLU A 109 -6.98 -4.73 -22.02
C GLU A 109 -7.69 -6.10 -22.01
N ILE A 110 -8.14 -6.56 -20.83
CA ILE A 110 -8.93 -7.79 -20.69
C ILE A 110 -10.25 -7.67 -21.44
N LEU A 111 -10.99 -6.58 -21.23
CA LEU A 111 -12.24 -6.34 -21.96
C LEU A 111 -12.02 -6.37 -23.47
N THR A 112 -10.98 -5.68 -23.94
CA THR A 112 -10.66 -5.56 -25.37
C THR A 112 -10.27 -6.91 -25.98
N LYS A 113 -9.40 -7.70 -25.32
CA LYS A 113 -8.87 -8.95 -25.86
C LYS A 113 -9.78 -10.16 -25.68
N THR A 114 -10.66 -10.14 -24.68
CA THR A 114 -11.42 -11.33 -24.27
C THR A 114 -12.93 -11.15 -24.33
N LEU A 115 -13.42 -9.91 -24.37
CA LEU A 115 -14.84 -9.56 -24.22
C LEU A 115 -15.47 -10.20 -22.96
N ASN A 116 -14.65 -10.50 -21.95
CA ASN A 116 -15.05 -11.24 -20.76
C ASN A 116 -14.93 -10.37 -19.51
N SER A 117 -16.06 -9.82 -19.06
CA SER A 117 -16.14 -9.01 -17.84
C SER A 117 -15.93 -9.81 -16.55
N LYS A 118 -16.03 -11.15 -16.58
CA LYS A 118 -15.89 -11.98 -15.38
C LYS A 118 -14.45 -12.09 -14.88
N LEU A 119 -13.46 -11.80 -15.73
CA LEU A 119 -12.06 -11.75 -15.35
C LEU A 119 -11.66 -10.41 -14.72
N LEU A 120 -12.57 -9.44 -14.68
CA LEU A 120 -12.29 -8.12 -14.14
C LEU A 120 -12.30 -8.12 -12.61
N LEU A 121 -11.65 -7.10 -12.04
CA LEU A 121 -11.81 -6.77 -10.63
C LEU A 121 -13.22 -6.21 -10.39
N PRO A 122 -13.90 -6.65 -9.32
CA PRO A 122 -15.12 -5.99 -8.88
C PRO A 122 -14.85 -4.52 -8.52
N PRO A 123 -15.79 -3.59 -8.79
CA PRO A 123 -15.63 -2.18 -8.40
C PRO A 123 -15.38 -1.99 -6.89
N SER A 124 -15.98 -2.84 -6.05
CA SER A 124 -15.74 -2.82 -4.60
C SER A 124 -14.30 -3.17 -4.23
N ALA A 125 -13.65 -4.06 -5.00
CA ALA A 125 -12.25 -4.41 -4.81
C ALA A 125 -11.34 -3.27 -5.26
N ILE A 126 -11.65 -2.59 -6.38
CA ILE A 126 -10.91 -1.41 -6.83
C ILE A 126 -10.97 -0.31 -5.78
N LYS A 127 -12.17 0.01 -5.28
CA LYS A 127 -12.33 1.00 -4.20
C LYS A 127 -11.53 0.63 -2.95
N SER A 128 -11.50 -0.65 -2.59
CA SER A 128 -10.74 -1.11 -1.42
C SER A 128 -9.22 -1.07 -1.63
N ILE A 129 -8.74 -1.27 -2.87
CA ILE A 129 -7.34 -1.09 -3.24
C ILE A 129 -6.93 0.37 -3.04
N GLU A 130 -7.72 1.30 -3.59
CA GLU A 130 -7.47 2.75 -3.50
C GLU A 130 -7.54 3.23 -2.05
N ASP A 131 -8.61 2.89 -1.33
CA ASP A 131 -8.80 3.27 0.07
C ASP A 131 -7.63 2.77 0.95
N SER A 132 -7.23 1.51 0.79
CA SER A 132 -6.08 0.98 1.53
C SER A 132 -4.80 1.74 1.17
N HIS A 133 -4.49 1.89 -0.12
CA HIS A 133 -3.27 2.57 -0.56
C HIS A 133 -3.19 4.00 0.00
N ASN A 134 -4.27 4.76 -0.07
CA ASN A 134 -4.33 6.14 0.43
C ASN A 134 -4.02 6.22 1.93
N HIS A 135 -4.54 5.29 2.73
CA HIS A 135 -4.26 5.27 4.17
C HIS A 135 -2.81 4.88 4.48
N PHE A 136 -2.23 3.93 3.75
CA PHE A 136 -0.81 3.59 3.92
C PHE A 136 0.12 4.75 3.50
N VAL A 137 -0.22 5.45 2.43
CA VAL A 137 0.46 6.69 2.00
C VAL A 137 0.34 7.77 3.07
N LYS A 138 -0.86 7.98 3.63
CA LYS A 138 -1.06 8.99 4.68
C LYS A 138 -0.31 8.66 5.96
N PHE A 139 -0.26 7.38 6.34
CA PHE A 139 0.56 6.95 7.46
C PHE A 139 2.06 7.17 7.21
N ALA A 140 2.54 6.87 6.00
CA ALA A 140 3.94 7.13 5.63
C ALA A 140 4.28 8.62 5.68
N GLN A 141 3.38 9.49 5.20
CA GLN A 141 3.49 10.94 5.36
C GLN A 141 3.55 11.32 6.85
N TRP A 142 2.59 10.81 7.63
CA TRP A 142 2.45 11.13 9.03
C TRP A 142 3.70 10.79 9.83
N ILE A 143 4.30 9.60 9.67
CA ILE A 143 5.51 9.22 10.44
C ILE A 143 6.71 10.14 10.18
N ILE A 144 6.78 10.78 9.01
CA ILE A 144 7.86 11.71 8.62
C ILE A 144 7.55 13.11 9.16
N GLU A 145 6.38 13.64 8.82
CA GLU A 145 6.02 15.03 9.09
C GLU A 145 5.71 15.29 10.58
N SER A 146 5.14 14.31 11.29
CA SER A 146 4.77 14.45 12.71
C SER A 146 5.94 14.72 13.65
N ILE A 147 7.18 14.49 13.20
CA ILE A 147 8.38 14.75 14.01
C ILE A 147 9.12 16.02 13.56
N ASN A 148 8.48 16.84 12.72
CA ASN A 148 9.07 18.00 12.05
C ASN A 148 10.35 17.66 11.27
N PHE A 149 10.38 16.47 10.66
CA PHE A 149 11.51 16.06 9.83
C PHE A 149 11.23 16.37 8.37
N ASP A 150 11.84 17.46 7.91
CA ASP A 150 11.77 17.84 6.50
C ASP A 150 12.89 17.13 5.70
N SER A 151 12.49 16.35 4.71
CA SER A 151 13.40 15.71 3.77
C SER A 151 12.78 15.64 2.38
N SER A 152 13.37 16.35 1.43
CA SER A 152 12.96 16.32 0.03
C SER A 152 13.09 14.94 -0.62
N LEU A 153 13.88 14.04 -0.02
CA LEU A 153 14.04 12.66 -0.48
C LEU A 153 12.96 11.71 0.07
N LEU A 154 12.18 12.15 1.05
CA LEU A 154 11.12 11.37 1.69
C LEU A 154 9.74 11.91 1.32
N GLN A 155 9.55 12.21 0.05
CA GLN A 155 8.28 12.66 -0.50
C GLN A 155 7.62 11.54 -1.31
N LEU A 156 6.29 11.46 -1.23
CA LEU A 156 5.47 10.55 -2.05
C LEU A 156 4.90 11.31 -3.24
N GLU A 157 5.00 10.73 -4.43
CA GLU A 157 4.57 11.36 -5.69
C GLU A 157 3.10 11.81 -5.61
N VAL A 158 2.21 10.91 -5.16
CA VAL A 158 0.77 11.19 -5.07
C VAL A 158 0.46 12.39 -4.18
N ILE A 159 1.22 12.60 -3.10
CA ILE A 159 1.01 13.73 -2.19
C ILE A 159 1.46 15.03 -2.86
N GLN A 160 2.67 15.05 -3.42
CA GLN A 160 3.22 16.23 -4.11
C GLN A 160 2.37 16.64 -5.30
N PHE A 161 1.84 15.66 -6.05
CA PHE A 161 0.93 15.90 -7.16
C PHE A 161 -0.38 16.57 -6.70
N ASN A 162 -1.02 16.04 -5.64
CA ASN A 162 -2.24 16.61 -5.09
C ASN A 162 -2.01 18.02 -4.54
N LEU A 163 -0.91 18.26 -3.82
CA LEU A 163 -0.54 19.58 -3.32
C LEU A 163 -0.37 20.59 -4.46
N ARG A 164 0.33 20.21 -5.54
CA ARG A 164 0.52 21.09 -6.70
C ARG A 164 -0.81 21.47 -7.34
N ILE A 165 -1.71 20.50 -7.55
CA ILE A 165 -3.05 20.76 -8.11
C ILE A 165 -3.85 21.68 -7.20
N ALA A 166 -3.86 21.42 -5.89
CA ALA A 166 -4.60 22.23 -4.94
C ALA A 166 -4.14 23.70 -4.96
N ILE A 167 -2.83 23.94 -5.11
CA ILE A 167 -2.26 25.28 -5.26
C ILE A 167 -2.70 25.94 -6.58
N GLU A 168 -2.62 25.20 -7.70
CA GLU A 168 -3.05 25.67 -9.02
C GLU A 168 -4.54 26.04 -9.03
N ASP A 169 -5.37 25.21 -8.41
CA ASP A 169 -6.84 25.35 -8.34
C ASP A 169 -7.31 26.27 -7.21
N LYS A 170 -6.40 26.79 -6.38
CA LYS A 170 -6.70 27.65 -5.21
C LYS A 170 -7.69 26.99 -4.23
N VAL A 171 -7.54 25.69 -4.01
CA VAL A 171 -8.31 24.94 -3.03
C VAL A 171 -7.99 25.45 -1.63
N ASP A 172 -9.01 25.61 -0.79
CA ASP A 172 -8.80 25.89 0.62
C ASP A 172 -8.27 24.63 1.32
N LEU A 173 -7.00 24.67 1.72
CA LEU A 173 -6.36 23.54 2.41
C LEU A 173 -6.88 23.38 3.85
N ALA A 174 -7.50 24.41 4.43
CA ALA A 174 -8.05 24.35 5.77
C ALA A 174 -9.37 23.54 5.84
N ASP A 175 -10.07 23.40 4.71
CA ASP A 175 -11.35 22.67 4.61
C ASP A 175 -11.36 21.79 3.36
N THR A 176 -10.67 20.64 3.44
CA THR A 176 -10.52 19.69 2.33
C THR A 176 -10.86 18.25 2.72
N ASP A 177 -11.68 17.60 1.89
CA ASP A 177 -11.99 16.18 2.00
C ASP A 177 -10.84 15.28 1.49
N ASN A 178 -9.83 15.85 0.83
CA ASN A 178 -8.72 15.08 0.30
C ASN A 178 -7.72 14.74 1.41
N ILE A 179 -7.66 13.46 1.77
CA ILE A 179 -6.78 12.94 2.83
C ILE A 179 -5.30 13.35 2.66
N PHE A 180 -4.82 13.52 1.43
CA PHE A 180 -3.43 13.90 1.16
C PHE A 180 -3.14 15.38 1.44
N LEU A 181 -4.16 16.23 1.42
CA LEU A 181 -4.05 17.68 1.63
C LEU A 181 -4.22 18.06 3.11
N GLN A 182 -4.75 17.16 3.94
CA GLN A 182 -4.91 17.38 5.37
C GLN A 182 -3.55 17.56 6.05
N GLU A 183 -3.41 18.61 6.87
CA GLU A 183 -2.18 18.92 7.60
C GLU A 183 -1.81 17.80 8.59
N VAL A 184 -0.52 17.48 8.68
CA VAL A 184 0.03 16.61 9.73
C VAL A 184 0.46 17.46 10.90
N ILE A 185 -0.20 17.27 12.05
CA ILE A 185 0.15 17.94 13.29
C ILE A 185 1.41 17.30 13.89
N ALA A 186 2.37 18.13 14.29
CA ALA A 186 3.58 17.69 14.97
C ALA A 186 3.25 17.13 16.36
N VAL A 187 3.96 16.07 16.74
CA VAL A 187 3.79 15.36 18.01
C VAL A 187 4.74 15.94 19.06
N GLU A 188 4.23 16.17 20.26
CA GLU A 188 4.96 16.87 21.32
C GLU A 188 5.68 15.91 22.29
N SER A 189 5.27 14.63 22.35
CA SER A 189 5.82 13.65 23.29
C SER A 189 5.98 12.24 22.70
N GLU A 190 6.91 11.47 23.25
CA GLU A 190 7.12 10.06 22.91
C GLU A 190 5.84 9.23 23.13
N ASP A 191 5.13 9.46 24.24
CA ASP A 191 3.91 8.73 24.58
C ASP A 191 2.78 8.99 23.57
N GLU A 192 2.61 10.24 23.15
CA GLU A 192 1.68 10.62 22.09
C GLU A 192 2.07 9.96 20.76
N TYR A 193 3.37 9.95 20.44
CA TYR A 193 3.88 9.34 19.21
C TYR A 193 3.57 7.84 19.15
N VAL A 194 3.87 7.12 20.22
CA VAL A 194 3.58 5.69 20.37
C VAL A 194 2.08 5.43 20.24
N LYS A 195 1.26 6.20 20.97
CA LYS A 195 -0.20 6.07 20.92
C LYS A 195 -0.72 6.23 19.50
N LEU A 196 -0.27 7.27 18.78
CA LEU A 196 -0.72 7.54 17.42
C LEU A 196 -0.22 6.48 16.42
N ILE A 197 1.02 5.98 16.54
CA ILE A 197 1.48 4.84 15.70
C ILE A 197 0.56 3.64 15.88
N LEU A 198 0.21 3.30 17.13
CA LEU A 198 -0.63 2.14 17.41
C LEU A 198 -2.05 2.33 16.87
N GLN A 199 -2.64 3.51 17.05
CA GLN A 199 -3.96 3.85 16.48
C GLN A 199 -3.96 3.76 14.95
N TRP A 200 -2.93 4.31 14.30
CA TRP A 200 -2.76 4.15 12.85
C TRP A 200 -2.59 2.69 12.45
N THR A 201 -1.80 1.93 13.20
CA THR A 201 -1.58 0.51 12.93
C THR A 201 -2.88 -0.29 12.98
N ASP A 202 -3.77 0.02 13.91
CA ASP A 202 -5.10 -0.59 14.01
C ASP A 202 -5.96 -0.24 12.79
N ILE A 203 -6.01 1.05 12.41
CA ILE A 203 -6.72 1.51 11.19
C ILE A 203 -6.20 0.77 9.95
N LEU A 204 -4.88 0.71 9.77
CA LEU A 204 -4.25 0.01 8.64
C LEU A 204 -4.58 -1.49 8.67
N GLY A 205 -4.60 -2.11 9.85
CA GLY A 205 -5.01 -3.50 10.04
C GLY A 205 -6.45 -3.76 9.59
N GLU A 206 -7.38 -2.86 9.87
CA GLU A 206 -8.76 -2.92 9.39
C GLU A 206 -8.86 -2.77 7.87
N LYS A 207 -8.08 -1.84 7.29
CA LYS A 207 -8.00 -1.68 5.82
C LYS A 207 -7.48 -2.93 5.14
N VAL A 208 -6.42 -3.55 5.68
CA VAL A 208 -5.90 -4.84 5.18
C VAL A 208 -6.93 -5.95 5.30
N SER A 209 -7.70 -5.99 6.39
CA SER A 209 -8.75 -7.01 6.57
C SER A 209 -9.88 -6.85 5.55
N THR A 210 -10.31 -5.61 5.32
CA THR A 210 -11.32 -5.27 4.29
C THR A 210 -10.82 -5.62 2.89
N LEU A 211 -9.57 -5.27 2.58
CA LEU A 211 -8.93 -5.58 1.30
C LEU A 211 -8.88 -7.09 1.06
N ASN A 212 -8.51 -7.88 2.07
CA ASN A 212 -8.48 -9.32 1.97
C ASN A 212 -9.86 -9.93 1.72
N ALA A 213 -10.91 -9.40 2.34
CA ALA A 213 -12.28 -9.82 2.06
C ALA A 213 -12.66 -9.55 0.60
N GLN A 214 -12.34 -8.37 0.07
CA GLN A 214 -12.60 -8.03 -1.33
C GLN A 214 -11.77 -8.88 -2.31
N PHE A 215 -10.49 -9.12 -2.01
CA PHE A 215 -9.64 -10.01 -2.79
C PHE A 215 -10.12 -11.46 -2.78
N HIS A 216 -10.66 -11.93 -1.66
CA HIS A 216 -11.28 -13.24 -1.59
C HIS A 216 -12.52 -13.33 -2.49
N GLY A 217 -13.41 -12.33 -2.44
CA GLY A 217 -14.56 -12.24 -3.33
C GLY A 217 -14.19 -12.21 -4.81
N ALA A 218 -13.21 -11.37 -5.18
CA ALA A 218 -12.71 -11.29 -6.56
C ALA A 218 -12.10 -12.63 -7.03
N SER A 219 -11.32 -13.29 -6.15
CA SER A 219 -10.75 -14.61 -6.44
C SER A 219 -11.80 -15.67 -6.73
N ASN A 220 -12.90 -15.69 -5.96
CA ASN A 220 -13.96 -16.67 -6.15
C ASN A 220 -14.66 -16.45 -7.50
N GLN A 221 -14.97 -15.19 -7.84
CA GLN A 221 -15.53 -14.83 -9.15
C GLN A 221 -14.66 -15.34 -10.32
N TRP A 222 -13.35 -15.15 -10.23
CA TRP A 222 -12.42 -15.58 -11.28
C TRP A 222 -12.36 -17.11 -11.40
N GLN A 223 -12.40 -17.83 -10.28
CA GLN A 223 -12.40 -19.29 -10.27
C GLN A 223 -13.67 -19.86 -10.92
N GLU A 224 -14.84 -19.32 -10.59
CA GLU A 224 -16.12 -19.72 -11.20
C GLU A 224 -16.17 -19.48 -12.72
N CYS A 225 -15.46 -18.48 -13.23
CA CYS A 225 -15.37 -18.22 -14.66
C CYS A 225 -14.61 -19.33 -15.42
N VAL A 226 -13.76 -20.06 -14.72
CA VAL A 226 -12.73 -20.91 -15.30
C VAL A 226 -13.00 -22.39 -15.04
N GLU A 227 -13.74 -22.71 -13.98
CA GLU A 227 -14.18 -24.09 -13.71
C GLU A 227 -15.29 -24.50 -14.68
N PRO A 228 -15.19 -25.69 -15.32
CA PRO A 228 -16.26 -26.19 -16.16
C PRO A 228 -17.50 -26.42 -15.28
N LYS A 229 -18.64 -25.83 -15.65
CA LYS A 229 -19.92 -26.18 -15.02
C LYS A 229 -20.08 -27.69 -15.07
N LYS A 230 -20.10 -28.34 -13.90
CA LYS A 230 -20.44 -29.77 -13.80
C LYS A 230 -21.80 -29.95 -14.47
N LYS A 231 -21.80 -30.66 -15.60
CA LYS A 231 -23.02 -31.13 -16.27
C LYS A 231 -23.65 -32.24 -15.45
#